data_AF-A0A3M1FJ42-F1
#
_entry.id   AF-A0A3M1FJ42-F1
#
_cell.length_a   1.000
_cell.length_b   1.000
_cell.length_c   1.000
_cell.angle_alpha   90.00
_cell.angle_beta   90.00
_cell.angle_gamma   90.00
#
_symmetry.space_group_name_H-M   'P 1'
#
loop_
_entity.id
_entity.type
_entity.pdbx_description
1 polymer ?
#
loop_
_entity_poly.entity_id
_entity_poly.type
_entity_poly.pdbx_seq_one_letter_code
_entity_poly.pdbx_strand_id
1 'polypeptide(L)'
;MSGKRRAGLWALLAFSLIWLGPALACGSFQPRPTPVPSPVVLEGAGQPAQEAATPTPALIIEPTPTPISQPTATFTPTPLPGTALVIGEPARIAAAGGLNVRETPGTSGVVVTRLGFGQRVTVIDG
;
A
#
# COMPACT_ATOMS: atom_id res chain seq x y z
N MET A 1 63.81 -13.15 -6.83
CA MET A 1 62.86 -12.05 -6.54
C MET A 1 61.45 -12.52 -6.09
N SER A 2 61.30 -13.64 -5.36
CA SER A 2 59.97 -14.28 -5.14
C SER A 2 59.23 -13.87 -3.85
N GLY A 3 59.89 -13.21 -2.89
CA GLY A 3 59.28 -12.94 -1.57
C GLY A 3 58.23 -11.82 -1.56
N LYS A 4 58.47 -10.74 -2.31
CA LYS A 4 57.58 -9.55 -2.31
C LYS A 4 56.20 -9.84 -2.93
N ARG A 5 56.14 -10.73 -3.92
CA ARG A 5 54.88 -11.13 -4.58
C ARG A 5 53.99 -11.97 -3.67
N ARG A 6 54.59 -12.83 -2.84
CA ARG A 6 53.86 -13.64 -1.85
C ARG A 6 53.28 -12.78 -0.74
N ALA A 7 54.05 -11.82 -0.22
CA ALA A 7 53.57 -10.88 0.80
C ALA A 7 52.40 -10.01 0.28
N GLY A 8 52.49 -9.53 -0.96
CA GLY A 8 51.40 -8.77 -1.59
C GLY A 8 50.11 -9.59 -1.79
N LEU A 9 50.24 -10.86 -2.21
CA LEU A 9 49.09 -11.77 -2.36
C LEU A 9 48.38 -12.03 -1.02
N TRP A 10 49.13 -12.23 0.06
CA TRP A 10 48.55 -12.42 1.40
C TRP A 10 47.85 -11.17 1.91
N ALA A 11 48.41 -9.97 1.66
CA ALA A 11 47.77 -8.72 2.02
C ALA A 11 46.44 -8.50 1.27
N LEU A 12 46.40 -8.81 -0.03
CA LEU A 12 45.18 -8.70 -0.83
C LEU A 12 44.11 -9.72 -0.38
N LEU A 13 44.51 -10.94 -0.04
CA LEU A 13 43.59 -11.96 0.47
C LEU A 13 42.98 -11.54 1.81
N ALA A 14 43.80 -11.03 2.74
CA ALA A 14 43.31 -10.51 4.03
C ALA A 14 42.34 -9.33 3.84
N PHE A 15 42.64 -8.42 2.92
CA PHE A 15 41.77 -7.27 2.64
C PHE A 15 40.44 -7.71 2.01
N SER A 16 40.47 -8.71 1.12
CA SER A 16 39.26 -9.31 0.54
C SER A 16 38.39 -9.99 1.60
N LEU A 17 38.99 -10.76 2.52
CA LEU A 17 38.24 -11.43 3.60
C LEU A 17 37.54 -10.44 4.53
N ILE A 18 38.17 -9.32 4.85
CA ILE A 18 37.60 -8.28 5.73
C ILE A 18 36.38 -7.61 5.09
N TRP A 19 36.40 -7.38 3.77
CA TRP A 19 35.31 -6.70 3.07
C TRP A 19 34.20 -7.65 2.58
N LEU A 20 34.54 -8.86 2.15
CA LEU A 20 33.59 -9.78 1.52
C LEU A 20 32.89 -10.73 2.51
N GLY A 21 33.52 -10.99 3.67
CA GLY A 21 32.97 -11.88 4.71
C GLY A 21 31.61 -11.45 5.26
N PRO A 22 31.40 -10.16 5.64
CA PRO A 22 30.14 -9.71 6.24
C PRO A 22 28.95 -9.75 5.28
N ALA A 23 29.17 -9.54 3.97
CA ALA A 23 28.09 -9.55 2.97
C ALA A 23 27.55 -10.96 2.70
N LEU A 24 28.41 -11.99 2.79
CA LEU A 24 28.01 -13.39 2.61
C LEU A 24 27.21 -13.94 3.80
N ALA A 25 27.39 -13.38 4.99
CA ALA A 25 26.68 -13.80 6.20
C ALA A 25 25.19 -13.38 6.23
N CYS A 26 24.82 -12.29 5.54
CA CYS A 26 23.44 -11.78 5.52
C CYS A 26 22.57 -12.35 4.38
N GLY A 27 23.09 -13.26 3.55
CA GLY A 27 22.34 -13.86 2.43
C GLY A 27 21.52 -15.13 2.78
N SER A 28 21.55 -15.58 4.03
CA SER A 28 20.94 -16.86 4.42
C SER A 28 19.42 -16.72 4.66
N PHE A 29 18.63 -17.02 3.63
CA PHE A 29 17.34 -17.69 3.70
C PHE A 29 16.47 -17.39 4.94
N GLN A 30 15.52 -16.45 4.83
CA GLN A 30 14.34 -16.47 5.70
C GLN A 30 13.36 -17.56 5.21
N PRO A 31 12.86 -18.46 6.08
CA PRO A 31 11.81 -19.40 5.72
C PRO A 31 10.58 -18.64 5.19
N ARG A 32 10.09 -19.03 4.01
CA ARG A 32 8.86 -18.47 3.45
C ARG A 32 7.69 -18.81 4.39
N PRO A 33 6.93 -17.83 4.92
CA PRO A 33 5.72 -18.13 5.67
C PRO A 33 4.72 -18.84 4.75
N THR A 34 4.35 -20.06 5.10
CA THR A 34 3.28 -20.78 4.42
C THR A 34 1.94 -20.14 4.78
N PRO A 35 1.05 -19.89 3.82
CA PRO A 35 -0.29 -19.42 4.13
C PRO A 35 -1.04 -20.49 4.94
N VAL A 36 -1.57 -20.07 6.09
CA VAL A 36 -2.49 -20.88 6.89
C VAL A 36 -3.83 -20.95 6.12
N PRO A 37 -4.40 -22.13 5.85
CA PRO A 37 -5.69 -22.22 5.18
C PRO A 37 -6.81 -21.68 6.07
N SER A 38 -7.58 -20.72 5.56
CA SER A 38 -8.84 -20.29 6.16
C SER A 38 -9.90 -21.39 6.02
N PRO A 39 -10.70 -21.68 7.08
CA PRO A 39 -11.79 -22.64 6.97
C PRO A 39 -12.89 -22.12 6.03
N VAL A 40 -13.34 -23.00 5.12
CA VAL A 40 -14.46 -22.77 4.20
C VAL A 40 -15.75 -22.81 5.01
N VAL A 41 -16.45 -21.67 5.09
CA VAL A 41 -17.86 -21.64 5.49
C VAL A 41 -18.68 -22.11 4.29
N LEU A 42 -19.15 -23.35 4.36
CA LEU A 42 -20.16 -23.92 3.46
C LEU A 42 -21.54 -23.67 4.09
N GLU A 43 -22.17 -22.56 3.73
CA GLU A 43 -23.58 -22.27 4.04
C GLU A 43 -24.05 -21.16 3.11
N GLY A 44 -25.03 -21.30 2.22
CA GLY A 44 -25.84 -22.44 1.83
C GLY A 44 -26.37 -22.16 0.42
N ALA A 45 -26.48 -23.21 -0.38
CA ALA A 45 -27.23 -23.18 -1.63
C ALA A 45 -28.73 -23.22 -1.30
N GLY A 46 -29.49 -22.27 -1.85
CA GLY A 46 -30.94 -22.22 -1.72
C GLY A 46 -31.56 -21.30 -2.77
N GLN A 47 -31.78 -21.84 -3.97
CA GLN A 47 -32.76 -21.38 -4.95
C GLN A 47 -33.66 -22.60 -5.24
N PRO A 48 -34.89 -22.47 -5.78
CA PRO A 48 -35.74 -21.30 -6.02
C PRO A 48 -37.20 -21.53 -5.51
N ALA A 49 -38.07 -20.51 -5.54
CA ALA A 49 -39.52 -20.72 -5.70
C ALA A 49 -40.22 -19.44 -6.19
N GLN A 50 -40.72 -19.50 -7.41
CA GLN A 50 -41.74 -18.60 -7.98
C GLN A 50 -43.11 -19.09 -7.49
N GLU A 51 -44.02 -18.20 -7.08
CA GLU A 51 -45.45 -18.54 -6.95
C GLU A 51 -46.33 -17.30 -7.22
N ALA A 52 -47.12 -17.45 -8.29
CA ALA A 52 -48.47 -16.96 -8.63
C ALA A 52 -49.00 -15.57 -8.21
N ALA A 53 -49.66 -14.96 -9.21
CA ALA A 53 -50.39 -13.71 -9.23
C ALA A 53 -51.82 -13.78 -8.68
N THR A 54 -52.39 -12.64 -8.24
CA THR A 54 -53.84 -12.31 -8.20
C THR A 54 -53.99 -10.78 -8.09
N PRO A 55 -54.97 -10.14 -8.76
CA PRO A 55 -54.87 -8.75 -9.23
C PRO A 55 -55.10 -7.68 -8.17
N THR A 56 -54.19 -6.71 -8.17
CA THR A 56 -54.23 -5.44 -7.45
C THR A 56 -55.42 -4.58 -7.90
N PRO A 57 -56.17 -3.92 -6.99
CA PRO A 57 -57.10 -2.87 -7.39
C PRO A 57 -56.31 -1.70 -7.99
N ALA A 58 -56.68 -1.28 -9.20
CA ALA A 58 -56.05 -0.15 -9.87
C ALA A 58 -56.37 1.16 -9.13
N LEU A 59 -55.45 1.61 -8.28
CA LEU A 59 -55.38 2.99 -7.82
C LEU A 59 -54.87 3.84 -8.98
N ILE A 60 -55.74 4.72 -9.49
CA ILE A 60 -55.36 5.78 -10.43
C ILE A 60 -54.48 6.76 -9.65
N ILE A 61 -53.18 6.73 -9.90
CA ILE A 61 -52.22 7.69 -9.36
C ILE A 61 -52.13 8.84 -10.38
N GLU A 62 -52.74 9.97 -10.03
CA GLU A 62 -52.48 11.24 -10.71
C GLU A 62 -50.99 11.58 -10.55
N PRO A 63 -50.27 12.06 -11.58
CA PRO A 63 -48.86 12.39 -11.44
C PRO A 63 -48.70 13.59 -10.50
N THR A 64 -48.51 13.31 -9.22
CA THR A 64 -47.88 14.26 -8.29
C THR A 64 -46.53 14.61 -8.89
N PRO A 65 -46.19 15.89 -9.12
CA PRO A 65 -44.86 16.24 -9.62
C PRO A 65 -43.84 15.74 -8.61
N THR A 66 -43.04 14.74 -9.01
CA THR A 66 -41.90 14.28 -8.23
C THR A 66 -41.03 15.51 -7.93
N PRO A 67 -40.78 15.86 -6.65
CA PRO A 67 -39.83 16.93 -6.36
C PRO A 67 -38.49 16.50 -6.95
N ILE A 68 -38.01 17.29 -7.91
CA ILE A 68 -36.71 17.09 -8.53
C ILE A 68 -35.69 17.21 -7.40
N SER A 69 -34.96 16.15 -7.09
CA SER A 69 -33.94 16.15 -6.03
C SER A 69 -32.89 17.20 -6.35
N GLN A 70 -33.00 18.38 -5.73
CA GLN A 70 -31.98 19.41 -5.84
C GLN A 70 -30.69 18.88 -5.19
N PRO A 71 -29.52 18.97 -5.84
CA PRO A 71 -28.28 18.49 -5.25
C PRO A 71 -28.06 19.20 -3.92
N THR A 72 -28.12 18.44 -2.84
CA THR A 72 -27.73 18.95 -1.52
C THR A 72 -26.23 19.16 -1.57
N ALA A 73 -25.78 20.38 -1.27
CA ALA A 73 -24.36 20.69 -1.19
C ALA A 73 -23.69 19.70 -0.22
N THR A 74 -22.77 18.90 -0.75
CA THR A 74 -21.94 18.02 0.09
C THR A 74 -20.88 18.92 0.70
N PHE A 75 -21.02 19.22 1.99
CA PHE A 75 -19.97 19.91 2.72
C PHE A 75 -18.76 18.98 2.82
N THR A 76 -17.65 19.36 2.20
CA THR A 76 -16.35 18.75 2.47
C THR A 76 -15.99 19.09 3.92
N PRO A 77 -15.77 18.11 4.81
CA PRO A 77 -15.39 18.42 6.18
C PRO A 77 -14.08 19.20 6.17
N THR A 78 -14.06 20.36 6.84
CA THR A 78 -12.83 21.10 7.09
C THR A 78 -11.89 20.17 7.87
N PRO A 79 -10.69 19.85 7.35
CA PRO A 79 -9.78 18.97 8.06
C PRO A 79 -9.42 19.58 9.41
N LEU A 80 -9.35 18.72 10.44
CA LEU A 80 -8.92 19.14 11.77
C LEU A 80 -7.54 19.81 11.67
N PRO A 81 -7.30 20.97 12.32
CA PRO A 81 -6.02 21.67 12.26
C PRO A 81 -4.85 20.74 12.58
N GLY A 82 -3.81 20.78 11.74
CA GLY A 82 -2.63 19.90 11.86
C GLY A 82 -2.77 18.51 11.26
N THR A 83 -3.89 18.19 10.61
CA THR A 83 -4.11 16.89 9.94
C THR A 83 -3.93 16.97 8.42
N ALA A 84 -3.95 18.18 7.85
CA ALA A 84 -3.74 18.40 6.43
C ALA A 84 -2.25 18.62 6.12
N LEU A 85 -1.78 17.99 5.05
CA LEU A 85 -0.46 18.28 4.48
C LEU A 85 -0.52 19.63 3.76
N VAL A 86 0.45 20.49 4.02
CA VAL A 86 0.58 21.81 3.39
C VAL A 86 1.78 21.80 2.46
N ILE A 87 1.58 22.27 1.22
CA ILE A 87 2.66 22.40 0.24
C ILE A 87 3.72 23.37 0.77
N GLY A 88 4.99 23.00 0.62
CA GLY A 88 6.16 23.73 1.12
C GLY A 88 6.51 23.46 2.57
N GLU A 89 5.63 22.81 3.35
CA GLU A 89 5.86 22.54 4.76
C GLU A 89 6.53 21.17 4.97
N PRO A 90 7.42 21.03 5.98
CA PRO A 90 7.97 19.73 6.35
C PRO A 90 6.88 18.81 6.94
N ALA A 91 6.69 17.66 6.31
CA ALA A 91 5.87 16.55 6.77
C ALA A 91 6.73 15.39 7.29
N ARG A 92 6.08 14.44 7.97
CA ARG A 92 6.71 13.18 8.40
C ARG A 92 5.98 11.98 7.83
N ILE A 93 6.74 10.93 7.52
CA ILE A 93 6.17 9.66 7.09
C ILE A 93 5.51 8.95 8.29
N ALA A 94 4.17 8.83 8.25
CA ALA A 94 3.39 8.17 9.28
C ALA A 94 3.32 6.64 9.14
N ALA A 95 3.66 6.11 7.96
CA ALA A 95 3.61 4.67 7.71
C ALA A 95 4.71 3.94 8.51
N ALA A 96 4.33 3.06 9.44
CA ALA A 96 5.26 2.32 10.29
C ALA A 96 6.27 1.47 9.50
N GLY A 97 5.84 0.92 8.35
CA GLY A 97 6.70 0.21 7.40
C GLY A 97 7.48 1.12 6.45
N GLY A 98 7.45 2.45 6.62
CA GLY A 98 7.98 3.40 5.63
C GLY A 98 7.08 3.55 4.39
N LEU A 99 7.52 4.41 3.47
CA LEU A 99 6.76 4.79 2.27
C LEU A 99 7.59 4.55 1.01
N ASN A 100 7.07 3.78 0.06
CA ASN A 100 7.70 3.62 -1.24
C ASN A 100 7.40 4.84 -2.12
N VAL A 101 8.44 5.44 -2.70
CA VAL A 101 8.34 6.56 -3.64
C VAL A 101 8.43 6.01 -5.05
N ARG A 102 7.55 6.48 -5.93
CA ARG A 102 7.42 5.98 -7.31
C ARG A 102 7.62 7.10 -8.31
N GLU A 103 8.03 6.74 -9.53
CA GLU A 103 8.24 7.70 -10.62
C GLU A 103 6.95 8.37 -11.09
N THR A 104 5.83 7.66 -11.00
CA THR A 104 4.50 8.16 -11.41
C THR A 104 3.54 8.08 -10.23
N PRO A 105 2.63 9.05 -10.06
CA PRO A 105 1.58 8.97 -9.04
C PRO A 105 0.71 7.74 -9.27
N GLY A 106 0.67 6.83 -8.30
CA GLY A 106 -0.12 5.60 -8.35
C GLY A 106 0.67 4.34 -7.96
N THR A 107 0.00 3.19 -7.92
CA THR A 107 0.60 1.93 -7.46
C THR A 107 1.28 1.13 -8.58
N SER A 108 1.06 1.49 -9.84
CA SER A 108 1.65 0.84 -11.02
C SER A 108 3.03 1.37 -11.40
N GLY A 109 3.41 2.57 -10.97
CA GLY A 109 4.72 3.17 -11.27
C GLY A 109 5.88 2.42 -10.61
N VAL A 110 7.07 2.45 -11.20
CA VAL A 110 8.27 1.80 -10.64
C VAL A 110 8.67 2.47 -9.32
N VAL A 111 9.07 1.68 -8.32
CA VAL A 111 9.58 2.19 -7.04
C VAL A 111 11.02 2.67 -7.22
N VAL A 112 11.26 3.95 -6.95
CA VAL A 112 12.58 4.59 -7.05
C VAL A 112 13.35 4.45 -5.74
N THR A 113 12.66 4.64 -4.62
CA THR A 113 13.26 4.60 -3.29
C THR A 113 12.22 4.31 -2.22
N ARG A 114 12.67 4.11 -0.98
CA ARG A 114 11.83 3.91 0.19
C ARG A 114 12.24 4.90 1.28
N LEU A 115 11.27 5.67 1.74
CA LEU A 115 11.40 6.58 2.85
C LEU A 115 11.10 5.86 4.17
N GLY A 116 11.89 6.15 5.20
CA GLY A 116 11.75 5.55 6.52
C GLY A 116 10.58 6.15 7.31
N PHE A 117 10.05 5.39 8.28
CA PHE A 117 9.09 5.92 9.25
C PHE A 117 9.67 7.12 10.00
N GLY A 118 8.85 8.15 10.20
CA GLY A 118 9.24 9.39 10.89
C GLY A 118 10.21 10.29 10.12
N GLN A 119 10.67 9.87 8.94
CA GLN A 119 11.55 10.67 8.09
C GLN A 119 10.85 11.98 7.71
N ARG A 120 11.59 13.09 7.79
CA ARG A 120 11.12 14.43 7.39
C ARG A 120 11.28 14.61 5.88
N VAL A 121 10.23 15.10 5.24
CA VAL A 121 10.18 15.43 3.81
C VAL A 121 9.43 16.73 3.60
N THR A 122 9.68 17.43 2.51
CA THR A 122 8.90 18.62 2.13
C THR A 122 7.86 18.21 1.09
N VAL A 123 6.62 18.62 1.29
CA VAL A 123 5.56 18.42 0.30
C VAL A 123 5.74 19.47 -0.80
N ILE A 124 5.87 19.04 -2.06
CA ILE A 124 6.08 19.97 -3.19
C ILE A 124 4.83 20.16 -4.05
N ASP A 125 3.90 19.21 -4.00
CA ASP A 125 2.66 19.18 -4.77
C ASP A 125 1.66 18.24 -4.08
N GLY A 126 0.36 18.34 -4.38
CA GLY A 126 -0.68 17.56 -3.71
C GLY A 126 -2.10 17.75 -4.25
#